data_AF-A0A699YLR0-F1
#
_entry.id   AF-A0A699YLR0-F1
#
_cell.length_a   1.000
_cell.length_b   1.000
_cell.length_c   1.000
_cell.angle_alpha   90.00
_cell.angle_beta   90.00
_cell.angle_gamma   90.00
#
_symmetry.space_group_name_H-M   'P 1'
#
loop_
_entity.id
_entity.type
_entity.pdbx_description
1 polymer ?
#
loop_
_entity_poly.entity_id
_entity_poly.type
_entity_poly.pdbx_seq_one_letter_code
_entity_poly.pdbx_strand_id
1 'polypeptide(L)'
;MVDHLTQGVETVSGKLARHVVKKREQLLSGIDTVAKVEGDLKAALATTRTARLTLSQASQEVQQHLRVISQTRRKQQYLQLAELCSRIKQVRNLQKSLRLAQDSGEYADAILLCVQCFHRVESMQDLKVSGELLSTVQRLYVDTLSKLNTALTAICGAFYPLRYSKVLEGYMLQNMDGHSLAERVLQCFKDHVHDATGRVVKSVLITQTMQGPQPSSMVSLEGSYTSLLSSLPTPVLGQCMSQLME
;
A
#
# COMPACT_ATOMS: atom_id res chain seq x y z
N MET A 1 -101.73 -39.27 54.08
CA MET A 1 -100.38 -39.46 53.48
C MET A 1 -100.00 -38.29 52.57
N VAL A 2 -100.95 -37.78 51.76
CA VAL A 2 -100.74 -36.58 50.92
C VAL A 2 -100.45 -35.33 51.77
N ASP A 3 -101.24 -35.05 52.81
CA ASP A 3 -101.08 -33.84 53.64
C ASP A 3 -99.75 -33.73 54.38
N HIS A 4 -99.17 -34.84 54.84
CA HIS A 4 -97.85 -34.85 55.45
C HIS A 4 -96.72 -34.57 54.44
N LEU A 5 -96.93 -34.95 53.18
CA LEU A 5 -96.00 -34.65 52.09
C LEU A 5 -96.11 -33.17 51.70
N THR A 6 -97.33 -32.63 51.62
CA THR A 6 -97.57 -31.20 51.36
C THR A 6 -96.99 -30.31 52.45
N GLN A 7 -97.21 -30.67 53.72
CA GLN A 7 -96.67 -29.93 54.87
C GLN A 7 -95.14 -30.02 54.95
N GLY A 8 -94.56 -31.17 54.58
CA GLY A 8 -93.12 -31.35 54.45
C GLY A 8 -92.51 -30.49 53.34
N VAL A 9 -93.16 -30.42 52.16
CA VAL A 9 -92.74 -29.57 51.05
C VAL A 9 -92.87 -28.09 51.40
N GLU A 10 -93.91 -27.67 52.10
CA GLU A 10 -94.08 -26.28 52.55
C GLU A 10 -93.05 -25.88 53.61
N THR A 11 -92.75 -26.75 54.57
CA THR A 11 -91.72 -26.46 55.59
C THR A 11 -90.32 -26.43 55.00
N VAL A 12 -90.00 -27.34 54.09
CA VAL A 12 -88.72 -27.35 53.38
C VAL A 12 -88.62 -26.15 52.44
N SER A 13 -89.66 -25.84 51.68
CA SER A 13 -89.70 -24.66 50.80
C SER A 13 -89.61 -23.35 51.58
N GLY A 14 -90.30 -23.24 52.73
CA GLY A 14 -90.23 -22.07 53.59
C GLY A 14 -88.88 -21.88 54.28
N LYS A 15 -88.22 -22.98 54.67
CA LYS A 15 -86.84 -22.94 55.19
C LYS A 15 -85.84 -22.58 54.09
N LEU A 16 -85.98 -23.17 52.90
CA LEU A 16 -85.15 -22.88 51.74
C LEU A 16 -85.30 -21.43 51.30
N ALA A 17 -86.52 -20.90 51.21
CA ALA A 17 -86.79 -19.51 50.86
C ALA A 17 -86.12 -18.53 51.85
N ARG A 18 -86.25 -18.77 53.15
CA ARG A 18 -85.56 -17.97 54.18
C ARG A 18 -84.04 -18.07 54.06
N HIS A 19 -83.52 -19.25 53.75
CA HIS A 19 -82.07 -19.45 53.58
C HIS A 19 -81.52 -18.76 52.33
N VAL A 20 -82.27 -18.80 51.23
CA VAL A 20 -81.99 -18.11 49.97
C VAL A 20 -82.02 -16.61 50.16
N VAL A 21 -83.05 -16.06 50.84
CA VAL A 21 -83.13 -14.62 51.15
C VAL A 21 -81.96 -14.19 52.03
N LYS A 22 -81.61 -14.97 53.06
CA LYS A 22 -80.49 -14.67 53.98
C LYS A 22 -79.12 -14.69 53.28
N LYS A 23 -78.96 -15.49 52.22
CA LYS A 23 -77.70 -15.62 51.45
C LYS A 23 -77.70 -14.81 50.15
N ARG A 24 -78.80 -14.12 49.82
CA ARG A 24 -79.00 -13.42 48.55
C ARG A 24 -77.94 -12.33 48.31
N GLU A 25 -77.64 -11.53 49.31
CA GLU A 25 -76.61 -10.48 49.18
C GLU A 25 -75.21 -11.06 48.94
N GLN A 26 -74.87 -12.16 49.63
CA GLN A 26 -73.60 -12.86 49.39
C GLN A 26 -73.53 -13.43 47.97
N LEU A 27 -74.65 -13.95 47.45
CA LEU A 27 -74.73 -14.44 46.07
C LEU A 27 -74.57 -13.30 45.06
N LEU A 28 -75.27 -12.17 45.24
CA LEU A 28 -75.16 -11.01 44.35
C LEU A 28 -73.76 -10.40 44.37
N SER A 29 -73.15 -10.26 45.55
CA SER A 29 -71.75 -9.84 45.68
C SER A 29 -70.79 -10.81 45.00
N GLY A 30 -71.06 -12.12 45.10
CA GLY A 30 -70.34 -13.15 44.36
C GLY A 30 -70.46 -12.99 42.84
N ILE A 31 -71.64 -12.66 42.33
CA ILE A 31 -71.85 -12.42 40.89
C ILE A 31 -71.11 -11.16 40.42
N ASP A 32 -71.16 -10.06 41.18
CA ASP A 32 -70.44 -8.81 40.85
C ASP A 32 -68.93 -9.01 40.85
N THR A 33 -68.40 -9.80 41.78
CA THR A 33 -66.97 -10.12 41.82
C THR A 33 -66.54 -10.99 40.65
N VAL A 34 -67.35 -11.99 40.26
CA VAL A 34 -67.10 -12.79 39.06
C VAL A 34 -67.12 -11.92 37.79
N ALA A 35 -68.07 -10.99 37.67
CA ALA A 35 -68.14 -10.07 36.54
C ALA A 35 -66.91 -9.14 36.46
N LYS A 36 -66.41 -8.65 37.60
CA LYS A 36 -65.16 -7.87 37.66
C LYS A 36 -63.96 -8.70 37.22
N VAL A 37 -63.81 -9.91 37.75
CA VAL A 37 -62.72 -10.82 37.38
C VAL A 37 -62.76 -11.16 35.89
N GLU A 38 -63.95 -11.34 35.31
CA GLU A 38 -64.11 -11.55 33.87
C GLU A 38 -63.61 -10.34 33.06
N GLY A 39 -63.95 -9.12 33.50
CA GLY A 39 -63.46 -7.88 32.91
C GLY A 39 -61.93 -7.77 32.94
N ASP A 40 -61.33 -8.03 34.11
CA ASP A 40 -59.88 -8.01 34.30
C ASP A 40 -59.19 -9.08 33.43
N LEU A 41 -59.78 -10.28 33.32
CA LEU A 41 -59.25 -11.37 32.50
C LEU A 41 -59.27 -10.99 31.01
N LYS A 42 -60.34 -10.36 30.54
CA LYS A 42 -60.45 -9.85 29.15
C LYS A 42 -59.41 -8.78 28.87
N ALA A 43 -59.22 -7.83 29.80
CA ALA A 43 -58.21 -6.78 29.67
C ALA A 43 -56.77 -7.36 29.68
N ALA A 44 -56.49 -8.31 30.57
CA ALA A 44 -55.21 -9.00 30.63
C ALA A 44 -54.93 -9.80 29.35
N LEU A 45 -55.94 -10.49 28.80
CA LEU A 45 -55.81 -11.23 27.55
C LEU A 45 -55.51 -10.30 26.36
N ALA A 46 -56.22 -9.18 26.26
CA ALA A 46 -55.99 -8.18 25.21
C ALA A 46 -54.57 -7.60 25.31
N THR A 47 -54.15 -7.21 26.52
CA THR A 47 -52.80 -6.69 26.78
C THR A 47 -51.73 -7.71 26.40
N THR A 48 -51.91 -8.97 26.80
CA THR A 48 -50.95 -10.05 26.51
C THR A 48 -50.86 -10.34 25.00
N ARG A 49 -51.99 -10.31 24.28
CA ARG A 49 -51.99 -10.46 22.82
C ARG A 49 -51.23 -9.33 22.13
N THR A 50 -51.51 -8.07 22.52
CA THR A 50 -50.81 -6.91 21.95
C THR A 50 -49.32 -6.97 22.26
N ALA A 51 -48.93 -7.26 23.49
CA ALA A 51 -47.53 -7.41 23.89
C ALA A 51 -46.80 -8.52 23.11
N ARG A 52 -47.46 -9.67 22.87
CA ARG A 52 -46.89 -10.74 22.04
C ARG A 52 -46.68 -10.29 20.58
N LEU A 53 -47.63 -9.55 20.01
CA LEU A 53 -47.51 -9.05 18.65
C LEU A 53 -46.37 -8.03 18.53
N THR A 54 -46.28 -7.07 19.44
CA THR A 54 -45.22 -6.05 19.43
C THR A 54 -43.85 -6.65 19.67
N LEU A 55 -43.71 -7.62 20.59
CA LEU A 55 -42.44 -8.34 20.80
C LEU A 55 -42.01 -9.15 19.57
N SER A 56 -42.97 -9.77 18.87
CA SER A 56 -42.69 -10.50 17.63
C SER A 56 -42.17 -9.56 16.54
N GLN A 57 -42.81 -8.40 16.36
CA GLN A 57 -42.38 -7.37 15.41
C GLN A 57 -41.00 -6.81 15.76
N ALA A 58 -40.79 -6.42 17.03
CA ALA A 58 -39.51 -5.91 17.51
C ALA A 58 -38.39 -6.96 17.33
N SER A 59 -38.68 -8.24 17.55
CA SER A 59 -37.71 -9.33 17.32
C SER A 59 -37.28 -9.42 15.85
N GLN A 60 -38.24 -9.32 14.92
CA GLN A 60 -37.95 -9.34 13.47
C GLN A 60 -37.15 -8.11 13.04
N GLU A 61 -37.51 -6.93 13.53
CA GLU A 61 -36.78 -5.68 13.26
C GLU A 61 -35.34 -5.77 13.75
N VAL A 62 -35.11 -6.20 15.00
CA VAL A 62 -33.77 -6.36 15.56
C VAL A 62 -32.94 -7.34 14.73
N GLN A 63 -33.52 -8.48 14.30
CA GLN A 63 -32.82 -9.44 13.44
C GLN A 63 -32.41 -8.81 12.11
N GLN A 64 -33.29 -8.04 11.48
CA GLN A 64 -32.99 -7.35 10.23
C GLN A 64 -31.90 -6.28 10.43
N HIS A 65 -32.00 -5.47 11.48
CA HIS A 65 -31.01 -4.45 11.80
C HIS A 65 -29.64 -5.04 12.09
N LEU A 66 -29.56 -6.14 12.85
CA LEU A 66 -28.29 -6.84 13.10
C LEU A 66 -27.65 -7.34 11.80
N ARG A 67 -28.46 -7.84 10.84
CA ARG A 67 -27.96 -8.22 9.52
C ARG A 67 -27.39 -7.02 8.76
N VAL A 68 -28.10 -5.88 8.75
CA VAL A 68 -27.61 -4.66 8.09
C VAL A 68 -26.33 -4.13 8.75
N ILE A 69 -26.27 -4.11 10.08
CA ILE A 69 -25.08 -3.65 10.83
C ILE A 69 -23.87 -4.53 10.51
N SER A 70 -24.04 -5.86 10.53
CA SER A 70 -22.95 -6.79 10.22
C SER A 70 -22.44 -6.62 8.77
N GLN A 71 -23.34 -6.46 7.81
CA GLN A 71 -22.99 -6.21 6.41
C GLN A 71 -22.31 -4.85 6.22
N THR A 72 -22.80 -3.81 6.90
CA THR A 72 -22.23 -2.46 6.83
C THR A 72 -20.83 -2.41 7.42
N ARG A 73 -20.63 -3.04 8.59
CA ARG A 73 -19.30 -3.15 9.21
C ARG A 73 -18.32 -3.88 8.29
N ARG A 74 -18.75 -4.98 7.66
CA ARG A 74 -17.93 -5.72 6.70
C ARG A 74 -17.60 -4.88 5.47
N LYS A 75 -18.56 -4.12 4.94
CA LYS A 75 -18.33 -3.18 3.83
C LYS A 75 -17.30 -2.11 4.21
N GLN A 76 -17.41 -1.52 5.40
CA GLN A 76 -16.47 -0.50 5.87
C GLN A 76 -15.04 -1.06 5.97
N GLN A 77 -14.88 -2.28 6.50
CA GLN A 77 -13.59 -2.96 6.55
C GLN A 77 -12.99 -3.18 5.15
N TYR A 78 -13.82 -3.60 4.18
CA TYR A 78 -13.34 -3.75 2.80
C TYR A 78 -12.98 -2.42 2.14
N LEU A 79 -13.71 -1.34 2.43
CA LEU A 79 -13.36 0.00 1.92
C LEU A 79 -12.02 0.48 2.49
N GLN A 80 -11.80 0.30 3.79
CA GLN A 80 -10.52 0.62 4.42
C GLN A 80 -9.37 -0.19 3.81
N LEU A 81 -9.57 -1.49 3.60
CA LEU A 81 -8.56 -2.34 2.95
C LEU A 81 -8.30 -1.90 1.50
N ALA A 82 -9.35 -1.58 0.75
CA ALA A 82 -9.22 -1.12 -0.64
C ALA A 82 -8.44 0.19 -0.73
N GLU A 83 -8.64 1.11 0.21
CA GLU A 83 -7.87 2.36 0.29
C GLU A 83 -6.38 2.08 0.53
N LEU A 84 -6.04 1.19 1.48
CA LEU A 84 -4.65 0.78 1.72
C LEU A 84 -4.04 0.14 0.47
N CYS A 85 -4.75 -0.79 -0.19
CA CYS A 85 -4.30 -1.40 -1.43
C CYS A 85 -4.09 -0.37 -2.55
N SER A 86 -4.94 0.65 -2.64
CA SER A 86 -4.81 1.73 -3.62
C SER A 86 -3.53 2.53 -3.39
N ARG A 87 -3.22 2.89 -2.13
CA ARG A 87 -2.00 3.62 -1.77
C ARG A 87 -0.75 2.80 -2.12
N ILE A 88 -0.73 1.49 -1.82
CA ILE A 88 0.38 0.59 -2.21
C ILE A 88 0.52 0.53 -3.74
N LYS A 89 -0.60 0.40 -4.47
CA LYS A 89 -0.60 0.37 -5.94
C LYS A 89 -0.04 1.66 -6.53
N GLN A 90 -0.37 2.82 -5.95
CA GLN A 90 0.19 4.10 -6.38
C GLN A 90 1.72 4.13 -6.25
N VAL A 91 2.27 3.68 -5.11
CA VAL A 91 3.74 3.61 -4.95
C VAL A 91 4.36 2.64 -5.96
N ARG A 92 3.75 1.48 -6.20
CA ARG A 92 4.23 0.54 -7.22
C ARG A 92 4.21 1.15 -8.62
N ASN A 93 3.17 1.93 -8.95
CA ASN A 93 3.09 2.62 -10.24
C ASN A 93 4.20 3.68 -10.36
N LEU A 94 4.45 4.46 -9.32
CA LEU A 94 5.55 5.43 -9.30
C LEU A 94 6.91 4.74 -9.47
N GLN A 95 7.14 3.60 -8.81
CA GLN A 95 8.35 2.79 -9.01
C GLN A 95 8.50 2.29 -10.45
N LYS A 96 7.38 1.96 -11.12
CA LYS A 96 7.41 1.58 -12.55
C LYS A 96 7.77 2.78 -13.43
N SER A 97 7.15 3.94 -13.21
CA SER A 97 7.48 5.18 -13.92
C SER A 97 8.92 5.60 -13.70
N LEU A 98 9.44 5.41 -12.48
CA LEU A 98 10.83 5.66 -12.12
C LEU A 98 11.79 4.81 -12.97
N ARG A 99 11.53 3.51 -13.10
CA ARG A 99 12.36 2.63 -13.95
C ARG A 99 12.31 3.07 -15.42
N LEU A 100 11.13 3.45 -15.92
CA LEU A 100 11.00 3.97 -17.29
C LEU A 100 11.82 5.25 -17.49
N ALA A 101 11.77 6.20 -16.53
CA ALA A 101 12.56 7.43 -16.59
C ALA A 101 14.08 7.17 -16.55
N GLN A 102 14.52 6.18 -15.75
CA GLN A 102 15.92 5.75 -15.75
C GLN A 102 16.36 5.19 -17.11
N ASP A 103 15.48 4.42 -17.76
CA ASP A 103 15.79 3.76 -19.03
C ASP A 103 15.72 4.73 -20.22
N SER A 104 14.89 5.78 -20.13
CA SER A 104 14.85 6.87 -21.11
C SER A 104 15.96 7.92 -20.92
N GLY A 105 16.73 7.84 -19.84
CA GLY A 105 17.79 8.80 -19.51
C GLY A 105 17.28 10.12 -18.94
N GLU A 106 16.03 10.17 -18.48
CA GLU A 106 15.44 11.34 -17.80
C GLU A 106 15.76 11.26 -16.30
N TYR A 107 17.04 11.48 -15.96
CA TYR A 107 17.53 11.28 -14.60
C TYR A 107 16.95 12.29 -13.59
N ALA A 108 16.66 13.52 -14.04
CA ALA A 108 16.04 14.53 -13.20
C ALA A 108 14.64 14.09 -12.75
N ASP A 109 13.81 13.65 -13.70
CA ASP A 109 12.48 13.10 -13.42
C ASP A 109 12.56 11.85 -12.53
N ALA A 110 13.53 10.97 -12.78
CA ALA A 110 13.76 9.80 -11.94
C ALA A 110 14.08 10.20 -10.47
N ILE A 111 14.91 11.22 -10.25
CA ILE A 111 15.22 11.71 -8.90
C ILE A 111 13.95 12.28 -8.23
N LEU A 112 13.16 13.09 -8.94
CA LEU A 112 11.91 13.64 -8.42
C LEU A 112 10.89 12.54 -8.07
N LEU A 113 10.77 11.52 -8.94
CA LEU A 113 9.91 10.35 -8.68
C LEU A 113 10.37 9.55 -7.45
N CYS A 114 11.68 9.45 -7.19
CA CYS A 114 12.20 8.88 -5.94
C CYS A 114 11.72 9.68 -4.73
N VAL A 115 11.84 11.01 -4.75
CA VAL A 115 11.39 11.89 -3.66
C VAL A 115 9.89 11.72 -3.41
N GLN A 116 9.08 11.69 -4.48
CA GLN A 116 7.64 11.44 -4.37
C GLN A 116 7.35 10.05 -3.77
N CYS A 117 8.09 9.01 -4.19
CA CYS A 117 7.95 7.67 -3.61
C CYS A 117 8.27 7.67 -2.11
N PHE A 118 9.37 8.32 -1.69
CA PHE A 118 9.75 8.41 -0.29
C PHE A 118 8.63 9.02 0.56
N HIS A 119 8.11 10.18 0.14
CA HIS A 119 7.04 10.86 0.87
C HIS A 119 5.76 10.00 0.96
N ARG A 120 5.42 9.27 -0.11
CA ARG A 120 4.25 8.37 -0.11
C ARG A 120 4.45 7.17 0.80
N VAL A 121 5.65 6.57 0.82
CA VAL A 121 5.98 5.44 1.71
C VAL A 121 6.00 5.90 3.18
N GLU A 122 6.51 7.09 3.46
CA GLU A 122 6.54 7.68 4.80
C GLU A 122 5.12 7.85 5.38
N SER A 123 4.14 8.17 4.54
CA SER A 123 2.71 8.25 4.94
C SER A 123 2.05 6.90 5.27
N MET A 124 2.78 5.78 5.12
CA MET A 124 2.31 4.40 5.32
C MET A 124 3.17 3.61 6.32
N GLN A 125 3.91 4.28 7.21
CA GLN A 125 4.82 3.65 8.18
C GLN A 125 4.16 2.57 9.05
N ASP A 126 2.85 2.70 9.32
CA ASP A 126 2.09 1.71 10.11
C ASP A 126 1.97 0.33 9.43
N LEU A 127 2.24 0.24 8.13
CA LEU A 127 2.19 -1.01 7.38
C LEU A 127 3.53 -1.75 7.46
N LYS A 128 3.48 -3.07 7.69
CA LYS A 128 4.67 -3.93 7.70
C LYS A 128 5.48 -3.88 6.39
N VAL A 129 4.81 -3.65 5.26
CA VAL A 129 5.43 -3.59 3.93
C VAL A 129 6.21 -2.27 3.69
N SER A 130 6.01 -1.25 4.53
CA SER A 130 6.64 0.08 4.36
C SER A 130 8.16 0.02 4.32
N GLY A 131 8.78 -0.79 5.19
CA GLY A 131 10.24 -0.97 5.22
C GLY A 131 10.80 -1.58 3.93
N GLU A 132 10.13 -2.60 3.37
CA GLU A 132 10.55 -3.22 2.12
C GLU A 132 10.38 -2.26 0.93
N LEU A 133 9.27 -1.53 0.88
CA LEU A 133 9.03 -0.47 -0.11
C LEU A 133 10.11 0.61 -0.02
N LEU A 134 10.45 1.07 1.19
CA LEU A 134 11.48 2.07 1.42
C LEU A 134 12.84 1.60 0.91
N SER A 135 13.25 0.39 1.28
CA SER A 135 14.52 -0.20 0.83
C SER A 135 14.60 -0.34 -0.69
N THR A 136 13.47 -0.63 -1.33
CA THR A 136 13.38 -0.73 -2.79
C THR A 136 13.56 0.63 -3.45
N VAL A 137 12.93 1.68 -2.91
CA VAL A 137 13.09 3.06 -3.42
C VAL A 137 14.52 3.56 -3.19
N GLN A 138 15.14 3.27 -2.04
CA GLN A 138 16.55 3.60 -1.78
C GLN A 138 17.49 2.95 -2.79
N ARG A 139 17.28 1.67 -3.09
CA ARG A 139 18.07 0.96 -4.11
C ARG A 139 17.90 1.60 -5.48
N LEU A 140 16.66 1.90 -5.87
CA LEU A 140 16.39 2.56 -7.15
C LEU A 140 17.02 3.96 -7.22
N TYR A 141 17.07 4.69 -6.12
CA TYR A 141 17.76 5.97 -6.06
C TYR A 141 19.26 5.82 -6.29
N VAL A 142 19.92 4.88 -5.59
CA VAL A 142 21.35 4.58 -5.80
C VAL A 142 21.61 4.14 -7.25
N ASP A 143 20.74 3.31 -7.81
CA ASP A 143 20.84 2.87 -9.21
C ASP A 143 20.69 4.07 -10.18
N THR A 144 19.78 5.01 -9.92
CA THR A 144 19.65 6.26 -10.70
C THR A 144 20.95 7.05 -10.67
N LEU A 145 21.56 7.23 -9.50
CA LEU A 145 22.82 7.96 -9.36
C LEU A 145 23.96 7.27 -10.10
N SER A 146 24.03 5.93 -10.03
CA SER A 146 25.04 5.15 -10.77
C SER A 146 24.87 5.29 -12.28
N LYS A 147 23.63 5.17 -12.79
CA LYS A 147 23.32 5.37 -14.21
C LYS A 147 23.62 6.79 -14.68
N LEU A 148 23.31 7.80 -13.87
CA LEU A 148 23.62 9.20 -14.14
C LEU A 148 25.14 9.43 -14.26
N ASN A 149 25.93 8.90 -13.33
CA ASN A 149 27.39 8.98 -13.39
C ASN A 149 27.96 8.28 -14.63
N THR A 150 27.42 7.12 -14.98
CA THR A 150 27.82 6.39 -16.19
C THR A 150 27.50 7.19 -17.45
N ALA A 151 26.32 7.83 -17.50
CA ALA A 151 25.93 8.69 -18.60
C ALA A 151 26.83 9.91 -18.73
N LEU A 152 27.24 10.53 -17.62
CA LEU A 152 28.19 11.65 -17.62
C LEU A 152 29.52 11.23 -18.26
N THR A 153 30.11 10.12 -17.82
CA THR A 153 31.37 9.61 -18.38
C THR A 153 31.25 9.33 -19.88
N ALA A 154 30.14 8.74 -20.32
CA ALA A 154 29.89 8.44 -21.73
C ALA A 154 29.77 9.72 -22.58
N ILE A 155 29.05 10.73 -22.08
CA ILE A 155 28.87 12.00 -22.80
C ILE A 155 30.19 12.80 -22.84
N CYS A 156 30.99 12.78 -21.77
CA CYS A 156 32.32 13.41 -21.76
C CYS A 156 33.29 12.77 -22.75
N GLY A 157 33.14 11.48 -23.04
CA GLY A 157 33.97 10.82 -24.05
C GLY A 157 33.58 11.12 -25.49
N ALA A 158 32.28 11.20 -25.77
CA ALA A 158 31.77 11.35 -27.14
C ALA A 158 31.36 12.79 -27.50
N PHE A 159 31.44 13.72 -26.53
CA PHE A 159 31.11 15.14 -26.64
C PHE A 159 29.77 15.40 -27.35
N TYR A 160 28.65 15.01 -26.73
CA TYR A 160 27.30 15.27 -27.23
C TYR A 160 26.63 16.44 -26.49
N PRO A 161 26.65 17.69 -27.01
CA PRO A 161 26.18 18.89 -26.30
C PRO A 161 24.73 18.80 -25.83
N LEU A 162 23.85 18.27 -26.69
CA LEU A 162 22.41 18.14 -26.41
C LEU A 162 22.10 17.14 -25.27
N ARG A 163 23.01 16.19 -24.99
CA ARG A 163 22.82 15.19 -23.93
C ARG A 163 23.31 15.69 -22.56
N TYR A 164 24.17 16.70 -22.53
CA TYR A 164 24.63 17.30 -21.28
C TYR A 164 23.48 17.91 -20.48
N SER A 165 22.52 18.59 -21.12
CA SER A 165 21.42 19.26 -20.39
C SER A 165 20.72 18.32 -19.41
N LYS A 166 20.28 17.15 -19.88
CA LYS A 166 19.55 16.16 -19.07
C LYS A 166 20.37 15.58 -17.91
N VAL A 167 21.67 15.38 -18.13
CA VAL A 167 22.59 14.87 -17.11
C VAL A 167 22.91 15.95 -16.08
N LEU A 168 23.16 17.19 -16.54
CA LEU A 168 23.42 18.33 -15.66
C LEU A 168 22.20 18.67 -14.80
N GLU A 169 20.98 18.61 -15.37
CA GLU A 169 19.72 18.75 -14.63
C GLU A 169 19.61 17.74 -13.48
N GLY A 170 20.02 16.48 -13.71
CA GLY A 170 20.08 15.47 -12.66
C GLY A 170 21.08 15.78 -11.54
N TYR A 171 22.22 16.40 -11.84
CA TYR A 171 23.19 16.84 -10.85
C TYR A 171 22.77 18.10 -10.09
N MET A 172 22.06 19.02 -10.75
CA MET A 172 21.48 20.19 -10.09
C MET A 172 20.49 19.76 -9.00
N LEU A 173 19.67 18.74 -9.25
CA LEU A 173 18.73 18.19 -8.26
C LEU A 173 19.41 17.48 -7.09
N GLN A 174 20.67 17.07 -7.22
CA GLN A 174 21.47 16.54 -6.10
C GLN A 174 22.06 17.64 -5.21
N ASN A 175 21.76 18.92 -5.50
CA ASN A 175 22.35 20.08 -4.83
C ASN A 175 23.88 20.11 -4.91
N MET A 176 24.46 19.57 -6.00
CA MET A 176 25.89 19.75 -6.26
C MET A 176 26.14 21.20 -6.69
N ASP A 177 27.17 21.80 -6.12
CA ASP A 177 27.63 23.12 -6.50
C ASP A 177 28.23 23.12 -7.92
N GLY A 178 28.09 24.23 -8.62
CA GLY A 178 28.57 24.37 -9.99
C GLY A 178 30.07 24.15 -10.14
N HIS A 179 30.85 24.46 -9.10
CA HIS A 179 32.30 24.24 -9.10
C HIS A 179 32.64 22.74 -9.01
N SER A 180 32.09 22.00 -8.05
CA SER A 180 32.28 20.54 -7.97
C SER A 180 31.77 19.81 -9.21
N LEU A 181 30.68 20.28 -9.82
CA LEU A 181 30.19 19.71 -11.07
C LEU A 181 31.18 19.94 -12.22
N ALA A 182 31.76 21.14 -12.33
CA ALA A 182 32.78 21.44 -13.33
C ALA A 182 34.05 20.59 -13.12
N GLU A 183 34.52 20.44 -11.89
CA GLU A 183 35.64 19.54 -11.55
C GLU A 183 35.32 18.09 -11.93
N ARG A 184 34.09 17.64 -11.68
CA ARG A 184 33.67 16.28 -12.02
C ARG A 184 33.66 16.04 -13.52
N VAL A 185 33.15 16.99 -14.30
CA VAL A 185 33.17 16.94 -15.77
C VAL A 185 34.61 16.89 -16.29
N LEU A 186 35.49 17.76 -15.75
CA LEU A 186 36.91 17.78 -16.07
C LEU A 186 37.59 16.46 -15.75
N GLN A 187 37.27 15.86 -14.60
CA GLN A 187 37.82 14.56 -14.21
C GLN A 187 37.36 13.45 -15.16
N CYS A 188 36.07 13.38 -15.47
CA CYS A 188 35.53 12.41 -16.44
C CYS A 188 36.20 12.54 -17.81
N PHE A 189 36.48 13.77 -18.26
CA PHE A 189 37.21 14.01 -19.51
C PHE A 189 38.65 13.53 -19.43
N LYS A 190 39.39 13.85 -18.35
CA LYS A 190 40.77 13.37 -18.13
C LYS A 190 40.83 11.85 -18.10
N ASP A 191 39.91 11.21 -17.39
CA ASP A 191 39.82 9.75 -17.31
C ASP A 191 39.55 9.14 -18.68
N HIS A 192 38.67 9.76 -19.48
CA HIS A 192 38.40 9.31 -20.84
C HIS A 192 39.63 9.41 -21.75
N VAL A 193 40.34 10.54 -21.72
CA VAL A 193 41.58 10.73 -22.49
C VAL A 193 42.65 9.72 -22.05
N HIS A 194 42.78 9.48 -20.75
CA HIS A 194 43.69 8.48 -20.18
C HIS A 194 43.37 7.07 -20.69
N ASP A 195 42.09 6.68 -20.65
CA ASP A 195 41.62 5.38 -21.14
C ASP A 195 41.82 5.23 -22.65
N ALA A 196 41.48 6.26 -23.43
CA ALA A 196 41.66 6.25 -24.89
C ALA A 196 43.13 6.10 -25.26
N THR A 197 44.01 6.89 -24.64
CA THR A 197 45.45 6.82 -24.87
C THR A 197 46.01 5.48 -24.42
N GLY A 198 45.58 4.97 -23.26
CA GLY A 198 45.97 3.66 -22.76
C GLY A 198 45.60 2.52 -23.70
N ARG A 199 44.41 2.58 -24.32
CA ARG A 199 43.99 1.60 -25.34
C ARG A 199 44.86 1.65 -26.58
N VAL A 200 45.15 2.84 -27.12
CA VAL A 200 46.01 3.01 -28.31
C VAL A 200 47.43 2.51 -28.02
N VAL A 201 48.02 2.92 -26.89
CA VAL A 201 49.35 2.49 -26.46
C VAL A 201 49.44 0.97 -26.33
N LYS A 202 48.46 0.33 -25.68
CA LYS A 202 48.40 -1.13 -25.55
C LYS A 202 48.24 -1.80 -26.92
N SER A 203 47.39 -1.28 -27.79
CA SER A 203 47.18 -1.78 -29.16
C SER A 203 48.48 -1.75 -29.96
N VAL A 204 49.19 -0.63 -29.94
CA VAL A 204 50.45 -0.46 -30.66
C VAL A 204 51.55 -1.37 -30.11
N LEU A 205 51.68 -1.49 -28.79
CA LEU A 205 52.61 -2.44 -28.16
C LEU A 205 52.33 -3.89 -28.57
N ILE A 206 51.05 -4.30 -28.66
CA ILE A 206 50.66 -5.63 -29.14
C ILE A 206 51.01 -5.81 -30.63
N THR A 207 50.75 -4.81 -31.48
CA THR A 207 51.10 -4.93 -32.91
C THR A 207 52.61 -5.04 -33.14
N GLN A 208 53.42 -4.43 -32.27
CA GLN A 208 54.89 -4.50 -32.36
C GLN A 208 55.46 -5.84 -31.90
N THR A 209 54.88 -6.46 -30.87
CA THR A 209 55.28 -7.81 -30.46
C THR A 209 54.95 -8.87 -31.51
N MET A 210 53.95 -8.61 -32.37
CA MET A 210 53.55 -9.52 -33.46
C MET A 210 54.33 -9.34 -34.77
N GLN A 211 55.04 -8.23 -34.98
CA GLN A 211 55.78 -7.92 -36.22
C GLN A 211 57.31 -8.02 -36.12
N GLY A 212 57.88 -8.30 -34.93
CA GLY A 212 59.32 -8.41 -34.71
C GLY A 212 59.90 -9.83 -34.97
N PRO A 213 61.19 -9.99 -35.34
CA PRO A 213 61.78 -11.28 -35.74
C PRO A 213 62.01 -12.31 -34.61
N GLN A 214 61.62 -12.01 -33.37
CA GLN A 214 61.90 -12.82 -32.18
C GLN A 214 60.76 -12.66 -31.15
N PRO A 215 60.01 -13.73 -30.81
CA PRO A 215 58.91 -13.69 -29.85
C PRO A 215 59.41 -13.85 -28.41
N SER A 216 60.35 -13.03 -27.96
CA SER A 216 61.07 -13.25 -26.68
C SER A 216 61.09 -12.06 -25.72
N SER A 217 60.21 -11.08 -25.90
CA SER A 217 59.88 -10.10 -24.86
C SER A 217 58.37 -10.00 -24.74
N MET A 218 57.78 -10.80 -23.83
CA MET A 218 56.43 -10.53 -23.37
C MET A 218 56.48 -9.20 -22.61
N VAL A 219 56.16 -8.11 -23.29
CA VAL A 219 55.90 -6.83 -22.63
C VAL A 219 54.72 -7.07 -21.69
N SER A 220 54.96 -7.04 -20.37
CA SER A 220 53.88 -7.15 -19.39
C SER A 220 52.89 -6.00 -19.59
N LEU A 221 51.71 -6.30 -20.10
CA LEU A 221 50.60 -5.36 -20.22
C LEU A 221 50.00 -4.92 -18.86
N GLU A 222 50.49 -5.50 -17.76
CA GLU A 222 50.04 -5.23 -16.38
C GLU A 222 50.77 -4.04 -15.71
N GLY A 223 51.55 -3.26 -16.45
CA GLY A 223 52.22 -2.06 -15.94
C GLY A 223 51.29 -0.84 -15.78
N SER A 224 51.62 0.05 -14.83
CA SER A 224 51.00 1.38 -14.70
C SER A 224 51.12 2.17 -16.01
N TYR A 225 50.14 3.00 -16.37
CA TYR A 225 50.13 3.80 -17.61
C TYR A 225 51.46 4.55 -17.85
N THR A 226 52.08 5.07 -16.79
CA THR A 226 53.38 5.75 -16.84
C THR A 226 54.53 4.83 -17.26
N SER A 227 54.53 3.57 -16.81
CA SER A 227 55.52 2.56 -17.22
C SER A 227 55.36 2.08 -18.67
N LEU A 228 54.11 2.03 -19.15
CA LEU A 228 53.80 1.73 -20.55
C LEU A 228 54.27 2.86 -21.48
N LEU A 229 54.11 4.12 -21.05
CA LEU A 229 54.63 5.27 -21.79
C LEU A 229 56.16 5.34 -21.81
N SER A 230 56.84 4.96 -20.73
CA SER A 230 58.32 4.98 -20.69
C SER A 230 58.99 3.88 -21.53
N SER A 231 58.23 2.84 -21.91
CA SER A 231 58.74 1.71 -22.71
C SER A 231 58.52 1.87 -24.22
N LEU A 232 57.89 2.98 -24.65
CA LEU A 232 57.61 3.28 -26.05
C LEU A 232 58.79 3.96 -26.76
N PRO A 233 59.29 3.42 -27.89
CA PRO A 233 60.28 4.10 -28.72
C PRO A 233 59.70 5.37 -29.37
N THR A 234 60.52 6.43 -29.50
CA THR A 234 60.15 7.73 -30.11
C THR A 234 59.48 7.69 -31.50
N PRO A 235 59.83 6.80 -32.46
CA PRO A 235 59.14 6.76 -33.77
C PRO A 235 57.69 6.23 -33.68
N VAL A 236 57.38 5.47 -32.62
CA VAL A 236 56.08 4.82 -32.41
C VAL A 236 55.07 5.80 -31.82
N LEU A 237 55.57 6.78 -31.05
CA LEU A 237 54.76 7.86 -30.49
C LEU A 237 53.99 8.61 -31.57
N GLY A 238 54.61 8.82 -32.74
CA GLY A 238 53.97 9.45 -33.90
C GLY A 238 52.80 8.64 -34.46
N GLN A 239 52.91 7.31 -34.50
CA GLN A 239 51.83 6.41 -34.91
C GLN A 239 50.70 6.38 -33.87
N CYS A 240 51.03 6.34 -32.58
CA CYS A 240 50.05 6.43 -31.50
C CYS A 240 49.26 7.75 -31.57
N MET A 241 49.94 8.88 -31.80
CA MET A 241 49.26 10.17 -31.94
C MET A 241 48.36 10.25 -33.17
N SER A 242 48.79 9.68 -34.31
CA SER A 242 47.94 9.62 -35.51
C SER A 242 46.67 8.81 -35.26
N GLN A 243 46.77 7.66 -34.59
CA GLN A 243 45.63 6.79 -34.27
C GLN A 243 44.69 7.34 -33.19
N LEU A 244 45.12 8.34 -32.42
CA LEU A 244 44.33 8.96 -31.37
C LEU A 244 43.54 10.17 -31.88
N MET A 245 43.96 10.75 -33.01
CA MET A 245 43.29 11.87 -33.68
C MET A 245 42.32 11.44 -34.79
N GLU A 246 42.34 10.16 -35.20
CA GLU A 246 41.31 9.52 -36.04
C GLU A 246 40.09 9.10 -35.20
#